data_AF-A0ABD4E395-F1
#
_entry.id   AF-A0ABD4E395-F1
#
_cell.length_a   1.000
_cell.length_b   1.000
_cell.length_c   1.000
_cell.angle_alpha   90.00
_cell.angle_beta   90.00
_cell.angle_gamma   90.00
#
_symmetry.space_group_name_H-M   'P 1'
#
loop_
_entity.id
_entity.type
_entity.pdbx_description
1 polymer ?
#
loop_
_entity_poly.entity_id
_entity_poly.type
_entity_poly.pdbx_seq_one_letter_code
_entity_poly.pdbx_strand_id
1 'polypeptide(L)'
;MLVLILGLVIFLGVHSTRIVADGWRSATIARIGERGWKGGYAIASIAGFVLIVWGYGLARADASFLWAPPVGVRHLTGVLTALAFVLIAAAYVPGNRIKGLVGHPMLAGVMVWAVAHLLANGTLHAVVLFGAFFAWSLVDFLASRARDRRDGVRYPAGNTSRNVVTLAVGLVAWAGFALFLHGWLIGVRPFG
;
A
#
# COMPACT_ATOMS: atom_id res chain seq x y z
N MET A 1 -19.75 -5.06 -5.62
CA MET A 1 -18.58 -5.96 -5.88
C MET A 1 -17.89 -5.68 -7.21
N LEU A 2 -18.58 -5.74 -8.35
CA LEU A 2 -17.96 -5.58 -9.68
C LEU A 2 -17.11 -4.31 -9.83
N VAL A 3 -17.63 -3.14 -9.42
CA VAL A 3 -16.92 -1.85 -9.52
C VAL A 3 -15.61 -1.85 -8.72
N LEU A 4 -15.64 -2.42 -7.50
CA LEU A 4 -14.44 -2.57 -6.66
C LEU A 4 -13.40 -3.46 -7.33
N ILE A 5 -13.82 -4.62 -7.86
CA ILE A 5 -12.93 -5.56 -8.56
C ILE A 5 -12.32 -4.90 -9.80
N LEU A 6 -13.13 -4.20 -10.60
CA LEU A 6 -12.64 -3.49 -11.78
C LEU A 6 -11.61 -2.42 -11.39
N GLY A 7 -11.89 -1.64 -10.34
CA GLY A 7 -10.94 -0.67 -9.80
C GLY A 7 -9.63 -1.30 -9.35
N LEU A 8 -9.70 -2.42 -8.63
CA LEU A 8 -8.54 -3.20 -8.20
C LEU A 8 -7.72 -3.73 -9.39
N VAL A 9 -8.37 -4.29 -10.41
CA VAL A 9 -7.70 -4.81 -11.61
C VAL A 9 -6.98 -3.69 -12.36
N ILE A 10 -7.63 -2.53 -12.55
CA ILE A 10 -7.01 -1.40 -13.24
C ILE A 10 -5.84 -0.84 -12.42
N PHE A 11 -6.08 -0.58 -11.14
CA PHE A 11 -5.09 0.04 -10.25
C PHE A 11 -3.88 -0.88 -10.04
N LEU A 12 -4.10 -2.11 -9.58
CA LEU A 12 -2.99 -3.03 -9.35
C LEU A 12 -2.36 -3.50 -10.66
N GLY A 13 -3.14 -3.61 -11.74
CA GLY A 13 -2.64 -3.97 -13.07
C GLY A 13 -1.61 -2.96 -13.60
N VAL A 14 -1.91 -1.66 -13.55
CA VAL A 14 -0.95 -0.63 -14.01
C VAL A 14 0.32 -0.62 -13.14
N HIS A 15 0.17 -0.82 -11.82
CA HIS A 15 1.31 -0.95 -10.89
C HIS A 15 2.12 -2.23 -11.09
N SER A 16 1.51 -3.27 -11.68
CA SER A 16 2.16 -4.55 -11.97
C SER A 16 2.91 -4.56 -13.31
N THR A 17 2.88 -3.47 -14.08
CA THR A 17 3.55 -3.39 -15.40
C THR A 17 5.04 -3.76 -15.34
N ARG A 18 5.75 -3.33 -14.30
CA ARG A 18 7.17 -3.68 -14.10
C ARG A 18 7.39 -5.13 -13.61
N ILE A 19 6.35 -5.75 -13.06
CA ILE A 19 6.39 -7.15 -12.61
C ILE A 19 6.28 -8.07 -13.83
N VAL A 20 5.31 -7.82 -14.71
CA VAL A 20 4.95 -8.76 -15.79
C VAL A 20 5.37 -8.32 -17.20
N ALA A 21 5.66 -7.03 -17.40
CA ALA A 21 5.83 -6.44 -18.74
C ALA A 21 6.93 -5.36 -18.79
N ASP A 22 8.04 -5.53 -18.06
CA ASP A 22 9.12 -4.52 -17.95
C ASP A 22 9.75 -4.16 -19.31
N GLY A 23 9.88 -5.14 -20.21
CA GLY A 23 10.38 -4.93 -21.58
C GLY A 23 9.44 -4.06 -22.43
N TRP A 24 8.14 -4.37 -22.42
CA TRP A 24 7.12 -3.57 -23.10
C TRP A 24 7.03 -2.15 -22.53
N ARG A 25 7.10 -2.02 -21.20
CA ARG A 25 7.15 -0.71 -20.53
C ARG A 25 8.36 0.09 -21.03
N SER A 26 9.54 -0.51 -21.06
CA SER A 26 10.77 0.16 -21.50
C SER A 26 10.73 0.58 -22.97
N ALA A 27 10.24 -0.29 -23.86
CA ALA A 27 10.03 0.02 -25.27
C ALA A 27 8.99 1.14 -25.48
N THR A 28 7.93 1.15 -24.68
CA THR A 28 6.89 2.18 -24.74
C THR A 28 7.46 3.52 -24.27
N ILE A 29 8.22 3.56 -23.17
CA ILE A 29 8.91 4.77 -22.70
C ILE A 29 9.86 5.32 -23.77
N ALA A 30 10.60 4.46 -24.47
CA ALA A 30 11.46 4.89 -25.57
C ALA A 30 10.67 5.50 -26.74
N ARG A 31 9.45 5.02 -27.01
CA ARG A 31 8.59 5.51 -28.11
C ARG A 31 7.86 6.82 -27.81
N ILE A 32 7.25 6.94 -26.62
CA ILE A 32 6.37 8.07 -26.27
C ILE A 32 6.96 9.01 -25.22
N GLY A 33 8.19 8.74 -24.76
CA GLY A 33 8.88 9.49 -23.72
C GLY A 33 8.37 9.17 -22.30
N GLU A 34 9.22 9.48 -21.32
CA GLU A 34 8.92 9.23 -19.90
C GLU A 34 7.68 9.99 -19.42
N ARG A 35 7.51 11.25 -19.86
CA ARG A 35 6.34 12.07 -19.49
C ARG A 35 5.04 11.52 -20.06
N GLY A 36 5.04 11.06 -21.32
CA GLY A 36 3.89 10.42 -21.95
C GLY A 36 3.48 9.14 -21.23
N TRP A 37 4.46 8.28 -20.92
CA TRP A 37 4.23 7.08 -20.11
C TRP A 37 3.65 7.42 -18.72
N LYS A 38 4.27 8.36 -17.99
CA LYS A 38 3.80 8.76 -16.65
C LYS A 38 2.40 9.36 -16.68
N GLY A 39 2.05 10.11 -17.73
CA GLY A 39 0.70 10.65 -17.92
C GLY A 39 -0.36 9.55 -18.05
N GLY A 40 -0.15 8.60 -18.96
CA GLY A 40 -1.06 7.45 -19.12
C GLY A 40 -1.13 6.58 -17.86
N TYR A 41 0.01 6.32 -17.22
CA TYR A 41 0.09 5.60 -15.95
C TYR A 41 -0.73 6.30 -14.86
N ALA A 42 -0.59 7.63 -14.71
CA ALA A 42 -1.29 8.41 -13.71
C ALA A 42 -2.81 8.42 -13.95
N ILE A 43 -3.26 8.60 -15.19
CA ILE A 43 -4.68 8.57 -15.54
C ILE A 43 -5.29 7.21 -15.19
N ALA A 44 -4.66 6.11 -15.60
CA ALA A 44 -5.13 4.77 -15.29
C ALA A 44 -5.14 4.51 -13.77
N SER A 45 -4.12 4.97 -13.05
CA SER A 45 -4.04 4.84 -11.59
C SER A 45 -5.15 5.63 -10.89
N ILE A 46 -5.43 6.87 -11.32
CA ILE A 46 -6.50 7.69 -10.74
C ILE A 46 -7.86 7.07 -11.05
N ALA A 47 -8.10 6.63 -12.28
CA ALA A 47 -9.35 5.95 -12.65
C ALA A 47 -9.58 4.69 -11.81
N GLY A 48 -8.55 3.83 -11.68
CA GLY A 48 -8.61 2.64 -10.82
C GLY A 48 -8.87 2.99 -9.36
N PHE A 49 -8.19 4.01 -8.82
CA PHE A 49 -8.38 4.46 -7.45
C PHE A 49 -9.80 4.99 -7.18
N VAL A 50 -10.34 5.83 -8.08
CA VAL A 50 -11.72 6.33 -7.98
C VAL A 50 -12.73 5.18 -7.98
N LEU A 51 -12.53 4.19 -8.87
CA LEU A 51 -13.37 2.99 -8.91
C LEU A 51 -13.24 2.13 -7.64
N ILE A 52 -12.07 2.04 -7.03
CA ILE A 52 -11.89 1.37 -5.73
C ILE A 52 -12.70 2.10 -4.67
N VAL A 53 -12.56 3.42 -4.53
CA VAL A 53 -13.26 4.22 -3.52
C VAL A 53 -14.77 4.11 -3.70
N TRP A 54 -15.26 4.34 -4.91
CA TRP A 54 -16.69 4.26 -5.21
C TRP A 54 -17.22 2.84 -5.06
N GLY A 55 -16.52 1.86 -5.61
CA GLY A 55 -16.89 0.45 -5.53
C GLY A 55 -16.93 -0.09 -4.11
N TYR A 56 -16.02 0.35 -3.24
CA TYR A 56 -16.03 0.04 -1.82
C TYR A 56 -17.25 0.68 -1.13
N GLY A 57 -17.53 1.95 -1.44
CA GLY A 57 -18.72 2.66 -0.94
C GLY A 57 -20.04 1.99 -1.33
N LEU A 58 -20.16 1.51 -2.57
CA LEU A 58 -21.33 0.73 -3.01
C LEU A 58 -21.39 -0.62 -2.28
N ALA A 59 -20.25 -1.29 -2.15
CA ALA A 59 -20.16 -2.62 -1.55
C ALA A 59 -20.39 -2.66 -0.04
N ARG A 60 -20.11 -1.56 0.67
CA ARG A 60 -20.34 -1.48 2.11
C ARG A 60 -21.82 -1.29 2.46
N ALA A 61 -22.63 -0.79 1.53
CA ALA A 61 -24.06 -0.58 1.73
C ALA A 61 -24.84 -1.90 1.85
N ASP A 62 -24.35 -2.95 1.19
CA ASP A 62 -24.88 -4.31 1.26
C ASP A 62 -23.75 -5.28 1.66
N ALA A 63 -23.27 -5.12 2.89
CA ALA A 63 -22.08 -5.81 3.36
C ALA A 63 -22.35 -7.27 3.70
N SER A 64 -21.82 -8.19 2.91
CA SER A 64 -21.78 -9.62 3.28
C SER A 64 -20.78 -9.85 4.40
N PHE A 65 -21.26 -10.37 5.53
CA PHE A 65 -20.46 -10.66 6.71
C PHE A 65 -19.85 -12.05 6.64
N LEU A 66 -18.57 -12.18 7.00
CA LEU A 66 -17.82 -13.43 7.01
C LEU A 66 -17.42 -13.85 8.43
N TRP A 67 -16.96 -12.90 9.26
CA TRP A 67 -16.67 -13.16 10.67
C TRP A 67 -16.72 -11.89 11.53
N ALA A 68 -16.90 -12.07 12.83
CA ALA A 68 -16.75 -11.03 13.82
C ALA A 68 -15.28 -10.97 14.28
N PRO A 69 -14.57 -9.84 14.13
CA PRO A 69 -13.23 -9.69 14.67
C PRO A 69 -13.23 -9.86 16.20
N PRO A 70 -12.28 -10.62 16.78
CA PRO A 70 -12.20 -10.79 18.23
C PRO A 70 -12.04 -9.46 18.98
N VAL A 71 -12.58 -9.42 20.20
CA VAL A 71 -12.42 -8.26 21.09
C VAL A 71 -10.94 -8.00 21.33
N GLY A 72 -10.51 -6.74 21.19
CA GLY A 72 -9.12 -6.32 21.41
C GLY A 72 -8.23 -6.29 20.16
N VAL A 73 -8.65 -6.93 19.04
CA VAL A 73 -7.86 -6.93 17.79
C VAL A 73 -7.58 -5.52 17.27
N ARG A 74 -8.46 -4.56 17.58
CA ARG A 74 -8.28 -3.13 17.26
C ARG A 74 -6.97 -2.54 17.77
N HIS A 75 -6.48 -2.97 18.94
CA HIS A 75 -5.22 -2.45 19.50
C HIS A 75 -4.02 -3.01 18.74
N LEU A 76 -4.06 -4.30 18.40
CA LEU A 76 -3.07 -4.93 17.54
C LEU A 76 -3.05 -4.29 16.14
N THR A 77 -4.22 -4.09 15.53
CA THR A 77 -4.35 -3.38 14.25
C THR A 77 -3.80 -1.96 14.35
N GLY A 78 -4.01 -1.25 15.45
CA GLY A 78 -3.42 0.06 15.71
C GLY A 78 -1.89 0.04 15.67
N VAL A 79 -1.26 -0.91 16.38
CA VAL A 79 0.20 -1.06 16.41
C VAL A 79 0.75 -1.47 15.03
N LEU A 80 0.11 -2.42 14.34
CA LEU A 80 0.54 -2.86 13.01
C LEU A 80 0.41 -1.74 11.98
N THR A 81 -0.66 -0.94 12.04
CA THR A 81 -0.80 0.23 11.15
C THR A 81 0.22 1.32 11.47
N ALA A 82 0.59 1.53 12.74
CA ALA A 82 1.69 2.44 13.09
C ALA A 82 3.01 1.98 12.46
N LEU A 83 3.32 0.67 12.56
CA LEU A 83 4.48 0.08 11.91
C LEU A 83 4.43 0.24 10.39
N ALA A 84 3.26 0.03 9.77
CA ALA A 84 3.07 0.22 8.33
C ALA A 84 3.37 1.67 7.89
N PHE A 85 2.90 2.67 8.63
CA PHE A 85 3.19 4.07 8.34
C PHE A 85 4.68 4.42 8.50
N VAL A 86 5.37 3.86 9.50
CA VAL A 86 6.83 4.01 9.64
C VAL A 86 7.56 3.39 8.45
N LEU A 87 7.14 2.21 7.97
CA LEU A 87 7.71 1.57 6.78
C LEU A 87 7.48 2.41 5.51
N ILE A 88 6.28 2.98 5.35
CA ILE A 88 5.99 3.90 4.25
C ILE A 88 6.89 5.14 4.33
N ALA A 89 7.01 5.78 5.50
CA ALA A 89 7.91 6.91 5.71
C ALA A 89 9.37 6.55 5.38
N ALA A 90 9.81 5.33 5.75
CA ALA A 90 11.15 4.83 5.46
C ALA A 90 11.43 4.72 3.94
N ALA A 91 10.42 4.58 3.09
CA ALA A 91 10.60 4.57 1.64
C ALA A 91 11.07 5.92 1.10
N TYR A 92 10.59 7.01 1.71
CA TYR A 92 10.75 8.38 1.22
C TYR A 92 11.78 9.20 1.99
N VAL A 93 12.07 8.88 3.26
CA VAL A 93 13.15 9.53 4.02
C VAL A 93 14.49 8.92 3.57
N PRO A 94 15.41 9.64 2.89
CA PRO A 94 16.67 9.07 2.44
C PRO A 94 17.63 8.78 3.60
N GLY A 95 18.47 7.76 3.44
CA GLY A 95 19.57 7.46 4.36
C GLY A 95 19.15 6.91 5.74
N ASN A 96 17.96 6.30 5.86
CA ASN A 96 17.54 5.59 7.07
C ASN A 96 17.91 4.10 6.99
N ARG A 97 18.15 3.46 8.15
CA ARG A 97 18.53 2.05 8.27
C ARG A 97 17.40 1.09 7.88
N ILE A 98 16.14 1.47 8.11
CA ILE A 98 14.97 0.63 7.80
C ILE A 98 14.94 0.34 6.30
N LYS A 99 15.13 1.34 5.44
CA LYS A 99 15.23 1.17 3.98
C LYS A 99 16.42 0.30 3.59
N GLY A 100 17.56 0.45 4.28
CA GLY A 100 18.73 -0.39 4.04
C GLY A 100 18.49 -1.88 4.33
N LEU A 101 17.75 -2.18 5.40
CA LEU A 101 17.42 -3.54 5.82
C LEU A 101 16.30 -4.17 4.97
N VAL A 102 15.24 -3.41 4.69
CA VAL A 102 14.02 -3.89 4.04
C VAL A 102 14.12 -3.85 2.51
N GLY A 103 14.89 -2.90 1.96
CA GLY A 103 15.03 -2.64 0.53
C GLY A 103 13.82 -1.88 -0.07
N HIS A 104 12.63 -2.47 0.04
CA HIS A 104 11.36 -1.90 -0.47
C HIS A 104 10.34 -1.67 0.65
N PRO A 105 10.61 -0.73 1.57
CA PRO A 105 9.78 -0.57 2.77
C PRO A 105 8.37 -0.05 2.48
N MET A 106 8.11 0.62 1.34
CA MET A 106 6.75 0.95 0.91
C MET A 106 5.87 -0.30 0.75
N LEU A 107 6.37 -1.30 0.01
CA LEU A 107 5.66 -2.56 -0.23
C LEU A 107 5.50 -3.36 1.07
N ALA A 108 6.53 -3.36 1.92
CA ALA A 108 6.43 -3.96 3.26
C ALA A 108 5.38 -3.27 4.13
N GLY A 109 5.30 -1.94 4.08
CA GLY A 109 4.26 -1.16 4.76
C GLY A 109 2.86 -1.51 4.26
N VAL A 110 2.65 -1.62 2.95
CA VAL A 110 1.37 -2.05 2.36
C VAL A 110 1.00 -3.48 2.80
N MET A 111 1.96 -4.41 2.85
CA MET A 111 1.72 -5.77 3.36
C MET A 111 1.24 -5.76 4.81
N VAL A 112 1.96 -5.06 5.70
CA VAL A 112 1.61 -4.97 7.13
C VAL A 112 0.26 -4.27 7.32
N TRP A 113 0.01 -3.19 6.57
CA TRP A 113 -1.27 -2.49 6.56
C TRP A 113 -2.41 -3.40 6.14
N ALA A 114 -2.24 -4.17 5.07
CA ALA A 114 -3.26 -5.07 4.55
C ALA A 114 -3.58 -6.19 5.56
N VAL A 115 -2.56 -6.79 6.18
CA VAL A 115 -2.75 -7.79 7.25
C VAL A 115 -3.49 -7.18 8.43
N ALA A 116 -3.09 -5.99 8.89
CA ALA A 116 -3.73 -5.32 10.01
C ALA A 116 -5.23 -5.09 9.77
N HIS A 117 -5.60 -4.74 8.54
CA HIS A 117 -6.99 -4.52 8.17
C HIS A 117 -7.76 -5.83 7.96
N LEU A 118 -7.14 -6.87 7.40
CA LEU A 118 -7.78 -8.20 7.35
C LEU A 118 -8.12 -8.68 8.75
N LEU A 119 -7.24 -8.49 9.74
CA LEU A 119 -7.53 -8.87 11.13
C LEU A 119 -8.73 -8.12 11.72
N ALA A 120 -8.93 -6.86 11.34
CA ALA A 120 -9.96 -5.99 11.89
C ALA A 120 -11.28 -5.98 11.11
N ASN A 121 -11.33 -6.51 9.87
CA ASN A 121 -12.49 -6.37 8.99
C ASN A 121 -12.94 -7.71 8.43
N GLY A 122 -14.07 -8.22 8.95
CA GLY A 122 -14.66 -9.50 8.53
C GLY A 122 -15.79 -9.38 7.50
N THR A 123 -15.80 -8.34 6.68
CA THR A 123 -16.76 -8.21 5.56
C THR A 123 -16.12 -8.60 4.23
N LEU A 124 -16.89 -9.18 3.32
CA LEU A 124 -16.37 -9.67 2.03
C LEU A 124 -15.67 -8.58 1.22
N HIS A 125 -16.23 -7.38 1.17
CA HIS A 125 -15.63 -6.26 0.42
C HIS A 125 -14.27 -5.81 0.99
N ALA A 126 -14.13 -5.84 2.32
CA ALA A 126 -12.87 -5.54 2.98
C ALA A 126 -11.84 -6.63 2.70
N VAL A 127 -12.23 -7.90 2.79
CA VAL A 127 -11.36 -9.03 2.46
C VAL A 127 -10.86 -8.96 1.02
N VAL A 128 -11.74 -8.65 0.06
CA VAL A 128 -11.36 -8.48 -1.34
C VAL A 128 -10.36 -7.34 -1.51
N LEU A 129 -10.61 -6.17 -0.91
CA LEU A 129 -9.71 -5.01 -0.99
C LEU A 129 -8.34 -5.34 -0.38
N PHE A 130 -8.30 -5.66 0.91
CA PHE A 130 -7.05 -5.83 1.65
C PHE A 130 -6.31 -7.10 1.21
N GLY A 131 -7.03 -8.17 0.87
CA GLY A 131 -6.44 -9.38 0.30
C GLY A 131 -5.76 -9.14 -1.05
N ALA A 132 -6.38 -8.35 -1.94
CA ALA A 132 -5.78 -7.99 -3.22
C ALA A 132 -4.50 -7.15 -3.02
N PHE A 133 -4.52 -6.16 -2.13
CA PHE A 133 -3.32 -5.37 -1.81
C PHE A 133 -2.23 -6.20 -1.13
N PHE A 134 -2.56 -7.13 -0.25
CA PHE A 134 -1.60 -8.06 0.36
C PHE A 134 -0.92 -8.93 -0.70
N ALA A 135 -1.71 -9.61 -1.54
CA ALA A 135 -1.19 -10.47 -2.59
C ALA A 135 -0.31 -9.70 -3.58
N TRP A 136 -0.79 -8.53 -4.04
CA TRP A 136 -0.04 -7.67 -4.95
C TRP A 136 1.28 -7.18 -4.33
N SER A 137 1.25 -6.65 -3.11
CA SER A 137 2.44 -6.10 -2.47
C SER A 137 3.48 -7.17 -2.15
N LEU A 138 3.05 -8.40 -1.82
CA LEU A 138 3.95 -9.55 -1.67
C LEU A 138 4.65 -9.89 -2.98
N VAL A 139 3.89 -10.04 -4.08
CA VAL A 139 4.47 -10.37 -5.40
C VAL A 139 5.42 -9.26 -5.86
N ASP A 140 5.03 -7.99 -5.75
CA ASP A 140 5.89 -6.88 -6.16
C ASP A 140 7.13 -6.75 -5.26
N PHE A 141 7.02 -7.05 -3.96
CA PHE A 141 8.16 -7.03 -3.06
C PHE A 141 9.19 -8.08 -3.47
N LEU A 142 8.73 -9.31 -3.74
CA LEU A 142 9.59 -10.40 -4.21
C LEU A 142 10.24 -10.07 -5.56
N ALA A 143 9.45 -9.57 -6.52
CA ALA A 143 9.94 -9.15 -7.83
C ALA A 143 10.97 -8.02 -7.72
N SER A 144 10.72 -7.04 -6.85
CA SER A 144 11.61 -5.92 -6.61
C SER A 144 12.92 -6.34 -5.94
N ARG A 145 12.87 -7.21 -4.92
CA ARG A 145 14.08 -7.77 -4.30
C ARG A 145 14.87 -8.66 -5.24
N ALA A 146 14.20 -9.40 -6.14
CA ALA A 146 14.88 -10.17 -7.18
C ALA A 146 15.62 -9.25 -8.16
N ARG A 147 15.01 -8.15 -8.58
CA ARG A 147 15.66 -7.11 -9.40
C ARG A 147 16.86 -6.49 -8.69
N ASP A 148 16.73 -6.11 -7.41
CA ASP A 148 17.85 -5.56 -6.65
C ASP A 148 19.07 -6.48 -6.65
N ARG A 149 18.83 -7.79 -6.43
CA ARG A 149 19.90 -8.80 -6.43
C ARG A 149 20.56 -8.94 -7.79
N ARG A 150 19.75 -8.98 -8.87
CA ARG A 150 20.24 -9.05 -10.25
C ARG A 150 21.08 -7.82 -10.61
N ASP A 151 20.62 -6.65 -10.21
CA ASP A 151 21.22 -5.36 -10.58
C ASP A 151 22.31 -4.92 -9.58
N GLY A 152 22.63 -5.74 -8.57
CA GLY A 152 23.68 -5.46 -7.59
C GLY A 152 23.40 -4.25 -6.68
N VAL A 153 22.13 -3.91 -6.46
CA VAL A 153 21.72 -2.72 -5.71
C VAL A 153 22.24 -2.79 -4.27
N ARG A 154 23.02 -1.78 -3.88
CA ARG A 154 23.47 -1.57 -2.50
C ARG A 154 22.77 -0.37 -1.90
N TYR A 155 22.10 -0.58 -0.77
CA TYR A 155 21.47 0.49 -0.04
C TYR A 155 22.50 1.18 0.87
N PRO A 156 22.57 2.52 0.90
CA PRO A 156 23.49 3.25 1.77
C PRO A 156 23.30 2.90 3.23
N ALA A 157 24.40 2.90 4.00
CA ALA A 157 24.35 2.74 5.45
C ALA A 157 23.48 3.85 6.07
N GLY A 158 22.55 3.46 6.93
CA GLY A 158 21.60 4.40 7.49
C GLY A 158 22.16 5.20 8.67
N ASN A 159 21.81 6.48 8.73
CA ASN A 159 22.15 7.42 9.79
C ASN A 159 21.10 7.37 10.92
N THR A 160 21.55 7.39 12.18
CA THR A 160 20.69 7.46 13.37
C THR A 160 19.70 8.64 13.31
N SER A 161 20.15 9.84 12.91
CA SER A 161 19.28 11.01 12.75
C SER A 161 18.13 10.73 11.76
N ARG A 162 18.43 10.08 10.63
CA ARG A 162 17.42 9.72 9.62
C ARG A 162 16.45 8.66 10.13
N ASN A 163 16.88 7.76 11.01
CA ASN A 163 15.96 6.81 11.67
C ASN A 163 14.96 7.53 12.57
N VAL A 164 15.44 8.48 13.37
CA VAL A 164 14.58 9.29 14.26
C VAL A 164 13.56 10.07 13.43
N VAL A 165 13.99 10.73 12.35
CA VAL A 165 13.08 11.44 11.42
C VAL A 165 12.07 10.48 10.81
N THR A 166 12.49 9.28 10.41
CA THR A 166 11.60 8.27 9.81
C THR A 166 10.52 7.82 10.79
N LEU A 167 10.90 7.53 12.04
CA LEU A 167 9.98 7.15 13.11
C LEU A 167 9.02 8.30 13.43
N ALA A 168 9.54 9.52 13.60
CA ALA A 168 8.73 10.68 13.91
C ALA A 168 7.70 10.97 12.82
N VAL A 169 8.12 11.02 11.54
CA VAL A 169 7.21 11.26 10.40
C VAL A 169 6.16 10.15 10.30
N GLY A 170 6.57 8.88 10.41
CA GLY A 170 5.64 7.75 10.36
C GLY A 170 4.60 7.77 11.48
N LEU A 171 5.03 7.99 12.72
CA LEU A 171 4.15 8.02 13.89
C LEU A 171 3.23 9.24 13.90
N VAL A 172 3.71 10.42 13.51
CA VAL A 172 2.88 11.63 13.39
C VAL A 172 1.84 11.46 12.29
N ALA A 173 2.23 10.94 11.12
CA ALA A 173 1.29 10.67 10.03
C ALA A 173 0.26 9.60 10.44
N TRP A 174 0.68 8.55 11.15
CA TRP A 174 -0.22 7.53 11.68
C TRP A 174 -1.20 8.11 12.69
N ALA A 175 -0.74 8.91 13.66
CA ALA A 175 -1.60 9.51 14.67
C ALA A 175 -2.62 10.46 14.02
N GLY A 176 -2.17 11.33 13.11
CA GLY A 176 -3.05 12.23 12.36
C GLY A 176 -4.10 11.46 11.54
N PHE A 177 -3.70 10.36 10.90
CA PHE A 177 -4.62 9.55 10.12
C PHE A 177 -5.59 8.77 11.02
N ALA A 178 -5.08 7.96 11.95
CA ALA A 178 -5.89 7.05 12.77
C ALA A 178 -6.84 7.78 13.72
N LEU A 179 -6.44 8.93 14.27
CA LEU A 179 -7.26 9.67 15.24
C LEU A 179 -8.26 10.64 14.58
N PHE A 180 -7.99 11.11 13.36
CA PHE A 180 -8.82 12.13 12.71
C PHE A 180 -9.27 11.73 11.30
N LEU A 181 -8.31 11.55 10.39
CA LEU A 181 -8.64 11.36 8.97
C LEU A 181 -9.35 10.04 8.69
N HIS A 182 -9.14 9.00 9.48
CA HIS A 182 -9.82 7.72 9.33
C HIS A 182 -11.32 7.87 9.60
N GLY A 183 -11.69 8.65 10.62
CA GLY A 183 -13.09 8.99 10.87
C GLY A 183 -13.68 9.84 9.74
N TRP A 184 -12.96 10.86 9.29
CA TRP A 184 -13.46 11.80 8.27
C TRP A 184 -13.53 11.21 6.85
N LEU A 185 -12.49 10.51 6.40
CA LEU A 185 -12.37 9.98 5.04
C LEU A 185 -12.98 8.58 4.89
N ILE A 186 -12.83 7.72 5.90
CA ILE A 186 -13.25 6.31 5.82
C ILE A 186 -14.60 6.09 6.53
N GLY A 187 -14.95 6.96 7.48
CA GLY A 187 -16.18 6.84 8.26
C GLY A 187 -16.09 5.84 9.41
N VAL A 188 -14.88 5.45 9.83
CA VAL A 188 -14.62 4.52 10.93
C VAL A 188 -13.65 5.17 11.91
N ARG A 189 -13.92 5.10 13.21
CA ARG A 189 -13.01 5.60 14.26
C ARG A 189 -12.36 4.40 14.96
N PRO A 190 -11.07 4.09 14.69
CA PRO A 190 -10.42 2.88 15.19
C PRO A 190 -10.33 2.80 16.73
N PHE A 191 -10.36 3.94 17.42
CA PHE A 191 -10.15 4.04 18.87
C PHE A 191 -11.31 4.69 19.64
N GLY A 192 -12.47 4.91 18.99
CA GLY A 192 -13.62 5.62 19.56
C GLY A 192 -13.97 6.90 18.83
#